data_AF-A0A8H7FCS7-F1
#
_entry.id   AF-A0A8H7FCS7-F1
#
_cell.length_a   1.000
_cell.length_b   1.000
_cell.length_c   1.000
_cell.angle_alpha   90.00
_cell.angle_beta   90.00
_cell.angle_gamma   90.00
#
_symmetry.space_group_name_H-M   'P 1'
#
loop_
_entity.id
_entity.type
_entity.pdbx_description
1 polymer ?
#
loop_
_entity_poly.entity_id
_entity_poly.type
_entity_poly.pdbx_seq_one_letter_code
_entity_poly.pdbx_strand_id
1 'polypeptide(L)'
;MKIATLIAQASGDFEFRDDLRSQLEIWREQRVDVHIDENVRKVYALLAGMLRVVEGSTGGNGLERCKDVDVFAGLDWKRAFGVHLWFAEPVDATIAQVFESYDQQRIEENERVAGPSPWYVDHPPRAPHIKHRWTLPPPAWTPDALFSLIRLHSDPACSLSDILDPLSFGPSPLDYSIPWHLYVILSRCMRVRDFADRGDPGTSADRRNDEDEDDEVEGHSPSADLLASSYAAQLEGLGLLQEAVFVLLHTEGSVGREKAIKDLLARQAARLDDWTVRGFCGSLQIPLPWVNEAKAIHALDGGEVYEAYECYLAAQLYNSAHDLAVLELAPDAVIRGDLDLLKEIFERIHARKVENWTSRGKVFLDYVHVLSRFPELQEQAPGTAATELDELARSIPKLIEILPEVLRNRDDPRHNVALADMTSALMACLDRVKPLALTQIKLAMVDDATKLRHIHSTAHERFLRTIQVA
;
A
#
# COMPACT_ATOMS: atom_id res chain seq x y z
N MET A 1 -47.03 -1.59 45.37
CA MET A 1 -46.81 -0.13 45.59
C MET A 1 -45.48 0.17 46.28
N LYS A 2 -45.12 -0.44 47.42
CA LYS A 2 -43.90 -0.08 48.18
C LYS A 2 -42.56 -0.28 47.43
N ILE A 3 -42.44 -1.28 46.57
CA ILE A 3 -41.21 -1.47 45.77
C ILE A 3 -41.08 -0.41 44.67
N ALA A 4 -42.20 0.02 44.08
CA ALA A 4 -42.19 1.03 43.03
C ALA A 4 -41.66 2.38 43.55
N THR A 5 -41.94 2.73 44.81
CA THR A 5 -41.39 3.95 45.44
C THR A 5 -39.89 3.84 45.69
N LEU A 6 -39.38 2.66 46.04
CA LEU A 6 -37.94 2.43 46.20
C LEU A 6 -37.21 2.46 44.85
N ILE A 7 -37.79 1.87 43.81
CA ILE A 7 -37.23 1.92 42.45
C ILE A 7 -37.20 3.37 41.93
N ALA A 8 -38.20 4.18 42.26
CA ALA A 8 -38.20 5.60 41.90
C ALA A 8 -37.06 6.40 42.57
N GLN A 9 -36.42 5.85 43.59
CA GLN A 9 -35.25 6.39 44.29
C GLN A 9 -33.95 5.66 43.89
N ALA A 10 -33.94 4.97 42.75
CA ALA A 10 -32.73 4.35 42.21
C ALA A 10 -31.58 5.35 42.08
N SER A 11 -30.36 4.87 42.33
CA SER A 11 -29.13 5.69 42.49
C SER A 11 -29.14 6.61 43.71
N GLY A 12 -30.04 6.37 44.67
CA GLY A 12 -30.19 7.12 45.92
C GLY A 12 -28.89 7.34 46.71
N ASP A 13 -28.98 8.26 47.66
CA ASP A 13 -27.85 8.70 48.47
C ASP A 13 -27.29 7.59 49.38
N PHE A 14 -26.18 7.89 50.04
CA PHE A 14 -25.50 6.92 50.89
C PHE A 14 -26.41 6.37 52.00
N GLU A 15 -27.24 7.23 52.60
CA GLU A 15 -28.19 6.86 53.65
C GLU A 15 -29.24 5.89 53.12
N PHE A 16 -29.87 6.17 51.97
CA PHE A 16 -30.80 5.26 51.32
C PHE A 16 -30.17 3.89 51.04
N ARG A 17 -28.93 3.85 50.53
CA ARG A 17 -28.24 2.59 50.25
C ARG A 17 -27.96 1.80 51.54
N ASP A 18 -27.58 2.49 52.62
CA ASP A 18 -27.27 1.86 53.90
C ASP A 18 -28.52 1.30 54.61
N ASP A 19 -29.63 2.03 54.54
CA ASP A 19 -30.94 1.57 55.00
C ASP A 19 -31.36 0.27 54.31
N LEU A 20 -31.15 0.17 52.99
CA LEU A 20 -31.46 -1.04 52.24
C LEU A 20 -30.55 -2.23 52.59
N ARG A 21 -29.27 -1.99 52.89
CA ARG A 21 -28.36 -3.04 53.39
C ARG A 21 -28.81 -3.54 54.75
N SER A 22 -29.06 -2.61 55.66
CA SER A 22 -29.58 -2.91 57.01
C SER A 22 -30.90 -3.70 56.92
N GLN A 23 -31.79 -3.34 56.00
CA GLN A 23 -33.04 -4.05 55.80
C GLN A 23 -32.84 -5.51 55.36
N LEU A 24 -31.87 -5.79 54.48
CA LEU A 24 -31.53 -7.14 54.04
C LEU A 24 -30.89 -7.96 55.16
N GLU A 25 -30.05 -7.34 55.99
CA GLU A 25 -29.44 -7.98 57.16
C GLU A 25 -30.49 -8.36 58.20
N ILE A 26 -31.42 -7.44 58.53
CA ILE A 26 -32.55 -7.71 59.43
C ILE A 26 -33.40 -8.89 58.91
N TRP A 27 -33.68 -8.95 57.61
CA TRP A 27 -34.44 -10.05 57.03
C TRP A 27 -33.74 -11.40 57.21
N ARG A 28 -32.42 -11.44 57.09
CA ARG A 28 -31.62 -12.65 57.30
C ARG A 28 -31.55 -13.04 58.77
N GLU A 29 -31.23 -12.10 59.66
CA GLU A 29 -31.10 -12.36 61.11
C GLU A 29 -32.41 -12.86 61.72
N GLN A 30 -33.53 -12.30 61.29
CA GLN A 30 -34.87 -12.66 61.75
C GLN A 30 -35.50 -13.82 60.95
N ARG A 31 -34.77 -14.39 59.98
CA ARG A 31 -35.24 -15.45 59.06
C ARG A 31 -36.52 -15.11 58.29
N VAL A 32 -36.77 -13.83 58.06
CA VAL A 32 -37.91 -13.32 57.29
C VAL A 32 -37.66 -13.50 55.79
N ASP A 33 -36.39 -13.54 55.38
CA ASP A 33 -35.94 -13.70 53.99
C ASP A 33 -36.52 -14.95 53.29
N VAL A 34 -36.80 -16.03 54.03
CA VAL A 34 -37.46 -17.25 53.52
C VAL A 34 -38.85 -16.95 52.93
N HIS A 35 -39.52 -15.91 53.42
CA HIS A 35 -40.84 -15.48 52.96
C HIS A 35 -40.81 -14.37 51.91
N ILE A 36 -39.62 -13.92 51.49
CA ILE A 36 -39.46 -12.83 50.53
C ILE A 36 -39.00 -13.38 49.20
N ASP A 37 -39.71 -12.99 48.14
CA ASP A 37 -39.37 -13.38 46.76
C ASP A 37 -37.92 -13.02 46.41
N GLU A 38 -37.26 -13.93 45.69
CA GLU A 38 -35.87 -13.79 45.29
C GLU A 38 -35.62 -12.50 44.49
N ASN A 39 -36.55 -12.14 43.59
CA ASN A 39 -36.40 -10.94 42.77
C ASN A 39 -36.56 -9.67 43.62
N VAL A 40 -37.39 -9.71 44.67
CA VAL A 40 -37.53 -8.59 45.59
C VAL A 40 -36.23 -8.38 46.36
N ARG A 41 -35.63 -9.46 46.89
CA ARG A 41 -34.30 -9.39 47.54
C ARG A 41 -33.23 -8.91 46.57
N LYS A 42 -33.27 -9.35 45.30
CA LYS A 42 -32.36 -8.89 44.24
C LYS A 42 -32.50 -7.40 43.93
N VAL A 43 -33.72 -6.87 43.87
CA VAL A 43 -33.98 -5.43 43.69
C VAL A 43 -33.44 -4.62 44.87
N TYR A 44 -33.67 -5.07 46.10
CA TYR A 44 -33.11 -4.41 47.29
C TYR A 44 -31.58 -4.43 47.27
N ALA A 45 -30.97 -5.57 46.92
CA ALA A 45 -29.52 -5.72 46.82
C ALA A 45 -28.91 -4.80 45.76
N LEU A 46 -29.58 -4.69 44.60
CA LEU A 46 -29.17 -3.78 43.52
C LEU A 46 -29.26 -2.31 43.96
N LEU A 47 -30.39 -1.89 44.53
CA LEU A 47 -30.59 -0.51 45.00
C LEU A 47 -29.65 -0.14 46.16
N ALA A 48 -29.24 -1.11 46.97
CA ALA A 48 -28.23 -0.96 48.02
C ALA A 48 -26.79 -0.82 47.48
N GLY A 49 -26.59 -0.99 46.16
CA GLY A 49 -25.27 -1.02 45.52
C GLY A 49 -24.43 -2.20 45.98
N MET A 50 -25.04 -3.33 46.35
CA MET A 50 -24.30 -4.50 46.79
C MET A 50 -23.73 -5.26 45.60
N LEU A 51 -22.40 -5.32 45.55
CA LEU A 51 -21.69 -6.10 44.56
C LEU A 51 -21.51 -7.56 44.98
N ARG A 52 -21.55 -7.88 46.27
CA ARG A 52 -21.36 -9.25 46.80
C ARG A 52 -22.63 -10.10 46.75
N VAL A 53 -22.47 -11.42 46.91
CA VAL A 53 -23.59 -12.35 47.10
C VAL A 53 -24.33 -12.02 48.40
N VAL A 54 -25.66 -11.92 48.32
CA VAL A 54 -26.53 -11.76 49.50
C VAL A 54 -26.90 -13.14 50.00
N GLU A 55 -26.28 -13.54 51.11
CA GLU A 55 -26.48 -14.84 51.74
C GLU A 55 -27.90 -14.99 52.27
N GLY A 56 -28.52 -16.14 51.98
CA GLY A 56 -29.80 -16.52 52.57
C GLY A 56 -29.64 -17.17 53.94
N SER A 57 -30.72 -17.19 54.72
CA SER A 57 -30.77 -17.92 55.99
C SER A 57 -30.50 -19.41 55.80
N THR A 58 -29.52 -19.92 56.54
CA THR A 58 -29.12 -21.34 56.58
C THR A 58 -29.69 -22.03 57.83
N GLY A 59 -31.03 -22.10 57.95
CA GLY A 59 -31.72 -22.73 59.07
C GLY A 59 -31.89 -24.25 58.92
N GLY A 60 -31.63 -25.01 59.99
CA GLY A 60 -31.60 -26.48 60.05
C GLY A 60 -32.97 -27.16 59.93
N ASN A 61 -33.50 -27.22 58.71
CA ASN A 61 -34.40 -28.20 58.09
C ASN A 61 -34.83 -27.59 56.75
N GLY A 62 -35.02 -28.41 55.71
CA GLY A 62 -35.15 -27.91 54.31
C GLY A 62 -36.22 -26.85 54.02
N LEU A 63 -37.17 -26.62 54.93
CA LEU A 63 -38.20 -25.56 54.82
C LEU A 63 -37.73 -24.16 55.24
N GLU A 64 -36.66 -24.04 56.04
CA GLU A 64 -36.14 -22.74 56.52
C GLU A 64 -34.88 -22.28 55.77
N ARG A 65 -34.57 -22.93 54.65
CA ARG A 65 -33.42 -22.57 53.81
C ARG A 65 -33.82 -21.56 52.76
N CYS A 66 -33.23 -20.37 52.83
CA CYS A 66 -33.34 -19.37 51.78
C CYS A 66 -32.17 -19.50 50.79
N LYS A 67 -32.41 -19.25 49.51
CA LYS A 67 -31.35 -19.25 48.49
C LYS A 67 -30.58 -17.93 48.53
N ASP A 68 -29.28 -18.02 48.33
CA ASP A 68 -28.42 -16.88 48.10
C ASP A 68 -28.85 -16.13 46.84
N VAL A 69 -28.70 -14.80 46.87
CA VAL A 69 -29.04 -13.94 45.74
C VAL A 69 -27.76 -13.32 45.21
N ASP A 70 -27.51 -13.59 43.93
CA ASP A 70 -26.43 -12.95 43.18
C ASP A 70 -27.01 -11.95 42.19
N VAL A 71 -26.53 -10.70 42.31
CA VAL A 71 -26.94 -9.59 41.44
C VAL A 71 -26.47 -9.83 40.01
N PHE A 72 -25.28 -10.43 39.83
CA PHE A 72 -24.68 -10.67 38.52
C PHE A 72 -25.17 -11.94 37.80
N ALA A 73 -25.83 -12.86 38.51
CA ALA A 73 -26.34 -14.09 37.92
C ALA A 73 -27.20 -13.83 36.67
N GLY A 74 -26.74 -14.37 35.54
CA GLY A 74 -27.39 -14.26 34.22
C GLY A 74 -27.20 -12.91 33.50
N LEU A 75 -26.34 -12.03 34.01
CA LEU A 75 -25.98 -10.79 33.33
C LEU A 75 -24.82 -11.02 32.35
N ASP A 76 -24.88 -10.34 31.21
CA ASP A 76 -23.69 -10.18 30.36
C ASP A 76 -22.78 -9.10 30.94
N TRP A 77 -21.57 -9.02 30.40
CA TRP A 77 -20.53 -8.11 30.87
C TRP A 77 -20.96 -6.63 30.80
N LYS A 78 -21.79 -6.26 29.82
CA LYS A 78 -22.30 -4.87 29.65
C LYS A 78 -23.29 -4.52 30.75
N ARG A 79 -24.20 -5.44 31.06
CA ARG A 79 -25.15 -5.31 32.16
C ARG A 79 -24.45 -5.35 33.50
N ALA A 80 -23.43 -6.19 33.67
CA ALA A 80 -22.60 -6.20 34.87
C ALA A 80 -21.86 -4.86 35.06
N PHE A 81 -21.20 -4.33 34.02
CA PHE A 81 -20.61 -3.00 34.03
C PHE A 81 -21.64 -1.91 34.38
N GLY A 82 -22.86 -2.02 33.84
CA GLY A 82 -23.98 -1.14 34.19
C GLY A 82 -24.39 -1.18 35.67
N VAL A 83 -24.24 -2.33 36.35
CA VAL A 83 -24.45 -2.43 37.81
C VAL A 83 -23.45 -1.55 38.55
N HIS A 84 -22.17 -1.57 38.15
CA HIS A 84 -21.15 -0.67 38.73
C HIS A 84 -21.49 0.80 38.45
N LEU A 85 -21.80 1.12 37.19
CA LEU A 85 -22.04 2.49 36.73
C LEU A 85 -23.27 3.15 37.38
N TRP A 86 -24.38 2.43 37.51
CA TRP A 86 -25.66 3.03 37.93
C TRP A 86 -26.01 2.81 39.39
N PHE A 87 -25.48 1.75 40.01
CA PHE A 87 -25.93 1.29 41.32
C PHE A 87 -24.83 1.16 42.37
N ALA A 88 -23.62 0.73 42.00
CA ALA A 88 -22.53 0.51 42.95
C ALA A 88 -21.77 1.80 43.26
N GLU A 89 -21.26 2.47 42.22
CA GLU A 89 -20.48 3.68 42.36
C GLU A 89 -21.37 4.91 42.68
N PRO A 90 -20.80 5.98 43.25
CA PRO A 90 -21.53 7.23 43.46
C PRO A 90 -21.75 7.98 42.12
N VAL A 91 -22.72 8.89 42.09
CA VAL A 91 -23.14 9.59 40.85
C VAL A 91 -22.04 10.49 40.28
N ASP A 92 -21.12 10.95 41.12
CA ASP A 92 -19.96 11.76 40.75
C ASP A 92 -18.71 10.93 40.41
N ALA A 93 -18.80 9.60 40.45
CA ALA A 93 -17.69 8.73 40.06
C ALA A 93 -17.33 8.92 38.58
N THR A 94 -16.03 8.91 38.32
CA THR A 94 -15.49 8.95 36.95
C THR A 94 -15.66 7.59 36.27
N ILE A 95 -15.70 7.58 34.93
CA ILE A 95 -15.74 6.33 34.14
C ILE A 95 -14.51 5.47 34.44
N ALA A 96 -13.36 6.09 34.76
CA ALA A 96 -12.15 5.39 35.16
C ALA A 96 -12.33 4.57 36.45
N GLN A 97 -12.95 5.16 37.48
CA GLN A 97 -13.25 4.46 38.74
C GLN A 97 -14.25 3.33 38.53
N VAL A 98 -15.31 3.55 37.74
CA VAL A 98 -16.30 2.52 37.40
C VAL A 98 -15.62 1.36 36.66
N PHE A 99 -14.74 1.66 35.72
CA PHE A 99 -13.96 0.68 35.00
C PHE A 99 -13.06 -0.13 35.93
N GLU A 100 -12.29 0.51 36.81
CA GLU A 100 -11.41 -0.18 37.77
C GLU A 100 -12.19 -1.08 38.72
N SER A 101 -13.31 -0.59 39.26
CA SER A 101 -14.24 -1.34 40.13
C SER A 101 -14.75 -2.61 39.45
N TYR A 102 -15.19 -2.50 38.20
CA TYR A 102 -15.63 -3.64 37.41
C TYR A 102 -14.47 -4.57 37.01
N ASP A 103 -13.34 -4.02 36.58
CA ASP A 103 -12.17 -4.75 36.09
C ASP A 103 -11.54 -5.61 37.20
N GLN A 104 -11.41 -5.03 38.39
CA GLN A 104 -10.96 -5.76 39.57
C GLN A 104 -11.93 -6.89 39.93
N GLN A 105 -13.23 -6.60 39.97
CA GLN A 105 -14.22 -7.60 40.38
C GLN A 105 -14.31 -8.78 39.42
N ARG A 106 -14.24 -8.55 38.09
CA ARG A 106 -14.23 -9.64 37.11
C ARG A 106 -12.96 -10.49 37.19
N ILE A 107 -11.83 -9.93 37.63
CA ILE A 107 -10.57 -10.67 37.78
C ILE A 107 -10.62 -11.53 39.03
N GLU A 108 -11.09 -10.98 40.14
CA GLU A 108 -11.21 -11.69 41.41
C GLU A 108 -12.29 -12.78 41.39
N GLU A 109 -13.40 -12.53 40.68
CA GLU A 109 -14.59 -13.39 40.68
C GLU A 109 -15.07 -13.76 39.28
N ASN A 110 -14.16 -14.26 38.44
CA ASN A 110 -14.41 -14.61 37.03
C ASN A 110 -15.55 -15.63 36.81
N GLU A 111 -15.90 -16.45 37.80
CA GLU A 111 -17.04 -17.38 37.71
C GLU A 111 -18.39 -16.68 37.89
N ARG A 112 -18.42 -15.54 38.61
CA ARG A 112 -19.65 -14.83 38.98
C ARG A 112 -19.92 -13.62 38.11
N VAL A 113 -18.88 -12.85 37.80
CA VAL A 113 -18.97 -11.65 36.98
C VAL A 113 -18.52 -11.98 35.57
N ALA A 114 -19.44 -11.82 34.61
CA ALA A 114 -19.16 -12.08 33.20
C ALA A 114 -18.06 -11.13 32.68
N GLY A 115 -16.98 -11.68 32.13
CA GLY A 115 -15.92 -10.92 31.47
C GLY A 115 -16.30 -10.40 30.08
N PRO A 116 -15.59 -9.39 29.56
CA PRO A 116 -15.86 -8.80 28.25
C PRO A 116 -15.62 -9.83 27.14
N SER A 117 -16.69 -10.18 26.43
CA SER A 117 -16.67 -11.06 25.26
C SER A 117 -17.19 -10.34 24.02
N PRO A 118 -16.55 -10.53 22.84
CA PRO A 118 -17.06 -9.98 21.60
C PRO A 118 -18.43 -10.55 21.22
N TRP A 119 -19.26 -9.70 20.59
CA TRP A 119 -20.64 -10.04 20.22
C TRP A 119 -20.79 -11.33 19.39
N TYR A 120 -19.81 -11.65 18.54
CA TYR A 120 -19.85 -12.82 17.67
C TYR A 120 -19.47 -14.13 18.40
N VAL A 121 -18.89 -14.04 19.60
CA VAL A 121 -18.61 -15.18 20.48
C VAL A 121 -19.87 -15.55 21.27
N ASP A 122 -20.58 -14.55 21.80
CA ASP A 122 -21.82 -14.74 22.57
C ASP A 122 -22.99 -15.20 21.69
N HIS A 123 -22.97 -14.84 20.41
CA HIS A 123 -24.00 -15.17 19.44
C HIS A 123 -23.39 -15.88 18.22
N PRO A 124 -23.00 -17.16 18.37
CA PRO A 124 -22.50 -17.92 17.24
C PRO A 124 -23.56 -17.98 16.13
N PRO A 125 -23.15 -18.01 14.84
CA PRO A 125 -24.08 -18.03 13.73
C PRO A 125 -25.07 -19.19 13.88
N ARG A 126 -26.37 -18.88 13.74
CA ARG A 126 -27.51 -19.81 13.96
C ARG A 126 -27.46 -21.09 13.10
N ALA A 127 -26.62 -21.13 12.06
CA ALA A 127 -26.47 -22.27 11.17
C ALA A 127 -25.22 -23.10 11.55
N PRO A 128 -25.37 -24.33 12.09
CA PRO A 128 -24.27 -25.17 12.55
C PRO A 128 -23.33 -25.67 11.42
N HIS A 129 -23.65 -25.36 10.15
CA HIS A 129 -22.85 -25.76 8.99
C HIS A 129 -21.93 -24.64 8.46
N ILE A 130 -22.06 -23.41 8.94
CA ILE A 130 -21.14 -22.33 8.61
C ILE A 130 -20.02 -22.37 9.63
N LYS A 131 -19.01 -23.21 9.37
CA LYS A 131 -17.76 -23.14 10.13
C LYS A 131 -17.17 -21.75 9.90
N HIS A 132 -16.80 -21.07 10.98
CA HIS A 132 -15.97 -19.86 10.86
C HIS A 132 -14.77 -20.21 9.97
N ARG A 133 -14.47 -19.36 8.98
CA ARG A 133 -13.35 -19.58 8.06
C ARG A 133 -12.00 -19.55 8.79
N TRP A 134 -11.99 -19.04 10.02
CA TRP A 134 -10.82 -18.83 10.86
C TRP A 134 -10.93 -19.65 12.15
N THR A 135 -9.79 -20.16 12.62
CA THR A 135 -9.65 -20.72 13.96
C THR A 135 -9.57 -19.56 14.96
N LEU A 136 -10.67 -19.32 15.68
CA LEU A 136 -10.74 -18.21 16.64
C LEU A 136 -9.95 -18.56 17.92
N PRO A 137 -9.28 -17.58 18.54
CA PRO A 137 -8.67 -17.77 19.86
C PRO A 137 -9.75 -18.08 20.91
N PRO A 138 -9.34 -18.61 22.09
CA PRO A 138 -10.24 -18.71 23.23
C PRO A 138 -10.89 -17.36 23.56
N PRO A 139 -12.17 -17.34 23.99
CA PRO A 139 -12.90 -16.11 24.33
C PRO A 139 -12.19 -15.22 25.34
N ALA A 140 -11.46 -15.84 26.28
CA ALA A 140 -10.70 -15.15 27.32
C ALA A 140 -9.55 -14.28 26.79
N TRP A 141 -9.14 -14.47 25.53
CA TRP A 141 -8.02 -13.77 24.91
C TRP A 141 -8.42 -12.78 23.81
N THR A 142 -9.69 -12.76 23.39
CA THR A 142 -10.20 -11.78 22.42
C THR A 142 -10.89 -10.64 23.15
N PRO A 143 -10.31 -9.44 23.18
CA PRO A 143 -10.93 -8.31 23.87
C PRO A 143 -12.17 -7.83 23.10
N ASP A 144 -13.25 -7.49 23.78
CA ASP A 144 -14.41 -6.83 23.15
C ASP A 144 -14.06 -5.37 22.79
N ALA A 145 -14.45 -4.92 21.59
CA ALA A 145 -14.17 -3.56 21.13
C ALA A 145 -14.68 -2.45 22.06
N LEU A 146 -15.89 -2.57 22.61
CA LEU A 146 -16.44 -1.56 23.51
C LEU A 146 -15.69 -1.54 24.84
N PHE A 147 -15.35 -2.72 25.37
CA PHE A 147 -14.52 -2.81 26.55
C PHE A 147 -13.15 -2.18 26.33
N SER A 148 -12.50 -2.45 25.19
CA SER A 148 -11.22 -1.84 24.82
C SER A 148 -11.30 -0.32 24.70
N LEU A 149 -12.39 0.23 24.16
CA LEU A 149 -12.60 1.69 24.09
C LEU A 149 -12.82 2.33 25.46
N ILE A 150 -13.55 1.66 26.36
CA ILE A 150 -13.70 2.11 27.75
C ILE A 150 -12.33 2.07 28.44
N ARG A 151 -11.55 0.99 28.26
CA ARG A 151 -10.20 0.88 28.80
C ARG A 151 -9.29 1.99 28.28
N LEU A 152 -9.32 2.32 26.99
CA LEU A 152 -8.53 3.42 26.41
C LEU A 152 -8.85 4.77 27.06
N HIS A 153 -10.13 5.01 27.36
CA HIS A 153 -10.57 6.23 28.02
C HIS A 153 -10.13 6.27 29.50
N SER A 154 -10.25 5.13 30.19
CA SER A 154 -10.03 5.00 31.62
C SER A 154 -8.57 4.87 32.03
N ASP A 155 -7.74 4.22 31.22
CA ASP A 155 -6.32 3.95 31.50
C ASP A 155 -5.42 4.83 30.63
N PRO A 156 -4.70 5.81 31.21
CA PRO A 156 -3.76 6.65 30.47
C PRO A 156 -2.57 5.90 29.87
N ALA A 157 -2.22 4.73 30.39
CA ALA A 157 -1.13 3.90 29.87
C ALA A 157 -1.56 3.06 28.66
N CYS A 158 -2.86 2.94 28.41
CA CYS A 158 -3.40 2.19 27.28
C CYS A 158 -3.23 2.99 25.98
N SER A 159 -2.59 2.37 25.00
CA SER A 159 -2.32 2.97 23.69
C SER A 159 -3.24 2.40 22.60
N LEU A 160 -3.25 3.03 21.42
CA LEU A 160 -3.98 2.48 20.27
C LEU A 160 -3.45 1.10 19.83
N SER A 161 -2.18 0.82 20.08
CA SER A 161 -1.56 -0.48 19.77
C SER A 161 -2.22 -1.64 20.52
N ASP A 162 -2.78 -1.37 21.70
CA ASP A 162 -3.34 -2.39 22.59
C ASP A 162 -4.80 -2.73 22.26
N ILE A 163 -5.51 -1.85 21.53
CA ILE A 163 -6.96 -1.94 21.37
C ILE A 163 -7.41 -2.18 19.92
N LEU A 164 -6.58 -1.83 18.93
CA LEU A 164 -6.95 -1.87 17.51
C LEU A 164 -6.74 -3.27 16.89
N ASP A 165 -7.07 -4.33 17.62
CA ASP A 165 -7.10 -5.70 17.11
C ASP A 165 -8.39 -5.92 16.29
N PRO A 166 -8.30 -6.35 15.01
CA PRO A 166 -9.44 -6.76 14.19
C PRO A 166 -10.44 -7.68 14.88
N LEU A 167 -9.95 -8.63 15.68
CA LEU A 167 -10.79 -9.59 16.40
C LEU A 167 -11.69 -8.90 17.42
N SER A 168 -11.32 -7.71 17.90
CA SER A 168 -12.20 -6.98 18.82
C SER A 168 -13.51 -6.52 18.16
N PHE A 169 -13.48 -6.28 16.85
CA PHE A 169 -14.58 -5.69 16.10
C PHE A 169 -15.38 -6.74 15.30
N GLY A 170 -14.73 -7.83 14.89
CA GLY A 170 -15.38 -8.86 14.11
C GLY A 170 -14.68 -10.22 14.12
N PRO A 171 -15.33 -11.26 13.58
CA PRO A 171 -14.80 -12.63 13.60
C PRO A 171 -13.65 -12.88 12.59
N SER A 172 -13.21 -11.85 11.87
CA SER A 172 -12.16 -11.96 10.85
C SER A 172 -10.88 -11.29 11.36
N PRO A 173 -9.75 -12.01 11.50
CA PRO A 173 -8.48 -11.44 11.92
C PRO A 173 -7.86 -10.52 10.86
N LEU A 174 -8.43 -10.50 9.65
CA LEU A 174 -7.97 -9.70 8.52
C LEU A 174 -8.94 -8.56 8.18
N ASP A 175 -9.85 -8.19 9.08
CA ASP A 175 -10.73 -7.04 8.89
C ASP A 175 -10.18 -5.82 9.63
N TYR A 176 -9.44 -4.98 8.90
CA TYR A 176 -8.80 -3.79 9.45
C TYR A 176 -9.63 -2.52 9.16
N SER A 177 -10.88 -2.67 8.69
CA SER A 177 -11.74 -1.55 8.33
C SER A 177 -12.02 -0.65 9.54
N ILE A 178 -12.65 -1.18 10.59
CA ILE A 178 -12.98 -0.41 11.80
C ILE A 178 -11.71 0.05 12.55
N PRO A 179 -10.69 -0.81 12.77
CA PRO A 179 -9.43 -0.39 13.39
C PRO A 179 -8.80 0.84 12.73
N TRP A 180 -8.72 0.87 11.40
CA TRP A 180 -8.13 2.00 10.67
C TRP A 180 -8.96 3.29 10.82
N HIS A 181 -10.28 3.22 10.68
CA HIS A 181 -11.14 4.40 10.84
C HIS A 181 -11.11 4.94 12.27
N LEU A 182 -11.07 4.07 13.28
CA LEU A 182 -10.94 4.49 14.68
C LEU A 182 -9.60 5.18 14.93
N TYR A 183 -8.51 4.66 14.37
CA TYR A 183 -7.22 5.35 14.42
C TYR A 183 -7.32 6.76 13.81
N VAL A 184 -7.88 6.90 12.61
CA VAL A 184 -8.03 8.21 11.95
C VAL A 184 -8.85 9.17 12.82
N ILE A 185 -9.97 8.72 13.37
CA ILE A 185 -10.83 9.58 14.21
C ILE A 185 -10.12 9.96 15.52
N LEU A 186 -9.57 8.98 16.25
CA LEU A 186 -9.05 9.19 17.61
C LEU A 186 -7.70 9.92 17.63
N SER A 187 -6.76 9.52 16.76
CA SER A 187 -5.43 10.12 16.67
C SER A 187 -5.44 11.35 15.76
N ARG A 188 -5.91 11.22 14.51
CA ARG A 188 -5.75 12.28 13.49
C ARG A 188 -6.77 13.41 13.61
N CYS A 189 -8.04 13.09 13.90
CA CYS A 189 -9.09 14.11 14.00
C CYS A 189 -9.24 14.68 15.41
N MET A 190 -9.27 13.81 16.43
CA MET A 190 -9.55 14.22 17.82
C MET A 190 -8.30 14.52 18.64
N ARG A 191 -7.13 14.00 18.27
CA ARG A 191 -5.86 14.14 19.00
C ARG A 191 -5.94 13.71 20.48
N VAL A 192 -6.71 12.66 20.79
CA VAL A 192 -6.95 12.21 22.19
C VAL A 192 -6.03 11.05 22.60
N ARG A 193 -5.63 10.19 21.65
CA ARG A 193 -4.74 9.03 21.86
C ARG A 193 -3.99 8.69 20.58
N ASP A 194 -2.83 8.05 20.74
CA ASP A 194 -2.03 7.61 19.60
C ASP A 194 -1.39 6.23 19.84
N PHE A 195 -0.70 5.73 18.81
CA PHE A 195 0.16 4.57 18.92
C PHE A 195 1.39 4.88 19.77
N ALA A 196 1.80 3.93 20.60
CA ALA A 196 2.96 4.07 21.48
C ALA A 196 4.30 4.15 20.73
N ASP A 197 4.34 3.72 19.47
CA ASP A 197 5.53 3.71 18.62
C ASP A 197 5.66 4.96 17.73
N ARG A 198 4.78 5.95 17.89
CA ARG A 198 4.92 7.23 17.18
C ARG A 198 6.25 7.86 17.59
N GLY A 199 7.14 8.03 16.61
CA GLY A 199 8.42 8.68 16.83
C GLY A 199 8.22 10.11 17.34
N ASP A 200 9.10 10.56 18.23
CA ASP A 200 9.23 11.99 18.50
C ASP A 200 9.71 12.64 17.20
N PRO A 201 9.00 13.64 16.64
CA PRO A 201 9.49 14.36 15.49
C PRO A 201 10.76 15.08 15.90
N GLY A 202 11.89 14.45 15.58
CA GLY A 202 13.19 14.80 16.11
C GLY A 202 13.34 16.30 16.22
N THR A 203 13.63 16.76 17.44
CA THR A 203 14.01 18.13 17.74
C THR A 203 15.13 18.54 16.78
N SER A 204 14.74 19.12 15.65
CA SER A 204 15.65 19.90 14.84
C SER A 204 15.91 21.14 15.68
N ALA A 205 16.91 21.06 16.56
CA ALA A 205 17.38 22.11 17.44
C ALA A 205 17.94 23.35 16.68
N ASP A 206 17.51 23.56 15.43
CA ASP A 206 17.92 24.68 14.59
C ASP A 206 16.76 25.27 13.75
N ARG A 207 15.49 25.07 14.16
CA ARG A 207 14.40 25.95 13.69
C ARG A 207 14.40 27.23 14.52
N ARG A 208 15.27 28.15 14.12
CA ARG A 208 15.20 29.56 14.52
C ARG A 208 13.87 30.13 14.03
N ASN A 209 13.08 30.66 14.97
CA ASN A 209 12.03 31.67 14.79
C ASN A 209 11.41 31.78 13.39
N ASP A 210 10.46 30.92 13.07
CA ASP A 210 9.39 31.29 12.14
C ASP A 210 8.06 31.06 12.87
N GLU A 211 7.26 32.12 12.95
CA GLU A 211 5.99 32.25 13.69
C GLU A 211 4.82 31.55 12.95
N ASP A 212 5.05 30.36 12.41
CA ASP A 212 4.02 29.53 11.79
C ASP A 212 3.73 28.34 12.73
N GLU A 213 2.72 28.48 13.59
CA GLU A 213 2.26 27.45 14.55
C GLU A 213 1.68 26.17 13.90
N ASP A 214 1.60 26.10 12.57
CA ASP A 214 0.82 25.07 11.85
C ASP A 214 1.63 23.88 11.28
N ASP A 215 2.97 23.91 11.27
CA ASP A 215 3.82 22.85 10.71
C ASP A 215 4.70 22.16 11.78
N GLU A 216 4.07 21.79 12.90
CA GLU A 216 4.63 20.72 13.75
C GLU A 216 4.66 19.44 12.90
N VAL A 217 5.84 19.08 12.42
CA VAL A 217 6.05 17.80 11.72
C VAL A 217 5.65 16.72 12.71
N GLU A 218 4.50 16.09 12.55
CA GLU A 218 4.10 15.00 13.44
C GLU A 218 5.00 13.80 13.14
N GLY A 219 5.56 13.19 14.18
CA GLY A 219 6.44 12.03 13.99
C GLY A 219 5.69 10.82 13.44
N HIS A 220 6.43 9.86 12.88
CA HIS A 220 5.87 8.71 12.16
C HIS A 220 5.66 7.49 13.08
N SER A 221 4.51 6.82 12.97
CA SER A 221 4.21 5.52 13.58
C SER A 221 4.25 4.38 12.53
N PRO A 222 5.17 3.41 12.67
CA PRO A 222 5.18 2.21 11.84
C PRO A 222 3.90 1.37 11.97
N SER A 223 3.30 1.31 13.16
CA SER A 223 2.05 0.59 13.41
C SER A 223 0.87 1.20 12.65
N ALA A 224 0.81 2.53 12.56
CA ALA A 224 -0.19 3.23 11.75
C ALA A 224 -0.05 2.89 10.25
N ASP A 225 1.18 2.90 9.73
CA ASP A 225 1.44 2.57 8.32
C ASP A 225 1.13 1.11 7.99
N LEU A 226 1.42 0.18 8.92
CA LEU A 226 1.06 -1.23 8.77
C LEU A 226 -0.46 -1.40 8.75
N LEU A 227 -1.17 -0.68 9.62
CA LEU A 227 -2.63 -0.71 9.68
C LEU A 227 -3.26 -0.18 8.38
N ALA A 228 -2.78 0.96 7.88
CA ALA A 228 -3.20 1.52 6.60
C ALA A 228 -2.91 0.56 5.44
N SER A 229 -1.71 -0.02 5.40
CA SER A 229 -1.33 -1.00 4.37
C SER A 229 -2.21 -2.26 4.41
N SER A 230 -2.55 -2.74 5.61
CA SER A 230 -3.38 -3.94 5.79
C SER A 230 -4.84 -3.71 5.39
N TYR A 231 -5.38 -2.52 5.66
CA TYR A 231 -6.71 -2.15 5.21
C TYR A 231 -6.75 -1.88 3.70
N ALA A 232 -5.73 -1.21 3.15
CA ALA A 232 -5.60 -1.00 1.71
C ALA A 232 -5.52 -2.34 0.94
N ALA A 233 -4.82 -3.34 1.47
CA ALA A 233 -4.77 -4.68 0.88
C ALA A 233 -6.15 -5.38 0.84
N GLN A 234 -7.01 -5.14 1.83
CA GLN A 234 -8.40 -5.66 1.80
C GLN A 234 -9.20 -4.99 0.70
N LEU A 235 -9.11 -3.67 0.59
CA LEU A 235 -9.79 -2.90 -0.45
C LEU A 235 -9.30 -3.29 -1.85
N GLU A 236 -8.00 -3.53 -2.01
CA GLU A 236 -7.39 -4.08 -3.22
C GLU A 236 -8.04 -5.43 -3.59
N GLY A 237 -8.17 -6.35 -2.62
CA GLY A 237 -8.81 -7.65 -2.80
C GLY A 237 -10.30 -7.56 -3.16
N LEU A 238 -10.99 -6.52 -2.72
CA LEU A 238 -12.38 -6.23 -3.09
C LEU A 238 -12.52 -5.51 -4.45
N GLY A 239 -11.41 -5.07 -5.05
CA GLY A 239 -11.39 -4.30 -6.29
C GLY A 239 -11.71 -2.81 -6.13
N LEU A 240 -11.72 -2.30 -4.89
CA LEU A 240 -11.96 -0.90 -4.54
C LEU A 240 -10.64 -0.13 -4.58
N LEU A 241 -10.12 0.09 -5.78
CA LEU A 241 -8.76 0.62 -5.97
C LEU A 241 -8.63 2.10 -5.57
N GLN A 242 -9.66 2.91 -5.80
CA GLN A 242 -9.65 4.33 -5.43
C GLN A 242 -9.58 4.49 -3.91
N GLU A 243 -10.38 3.69 -3.20
CA GLU A 243 -10.42 3.64 -1.75
C GLU A 243 -9.12 3.07 -1.18
N ALA A 244 -8.54 2.03 -1.81
CA ALA A 244 -7.26 1.48 -1.39
C ALA A 244 -6.13 2.52 -1.49
N VAL A 245 -6.04 3.25 -2.60
CA VAL A 245 -5.07 4.35 -2.75
C VAL A 245 -5.34 5.49 -1.77
N PHE A 246 -6.61 5.83 -1.54
CA PHE A 246 -6.99 6.82 -0.52
C PHE A 246 -6.49 6.43 0.87
N VAL A 247 -6.65 5.17 1.27
CA VAL A 247 -6.13 4.67 2.55
C VAL A 247 -4.60 4.75 2.58
N LEU A 248 -3.92 4.37 1.49
CA LEU A 248 -2.46 4.48 1.40
C LEU A 248 -1.96 5.92 1.45
N LEU A 249 -2.75 6.92 1.03
CA LEU A 249 -2.35 8.32 1.19
C LEU A 249 -2.19 8.74 2.67
N HIS A 250 -2.80 7.99 3.59
CA HIS A 250 -2.69 8.22 5.03
C HIS A 250 -1.49 7.51 5.67
N THR A 251 -0.66 6.78 4.92
CA THR A 251 0.64 6.34 5.44
C THR A 251 1.51 7.57 5.67
N GLU A 252 2.07 7.70 6.84
CA GLU A 252 2.73 8.91 7.30
C GLU A 252 4.11 9.07 6.63
N GLY A 253 4.86 7.97 6.45
CA GLY A 253 6.17 7.97 5.81
C GLY A 253 6.10 8.28 4.32
N SER A 254 6.75 9.36 3.85
CA SER A 254 6.68 9.78 2.43
C SER A 254 7.23 8.74 1.45
N VAL A 255 8.38 8.14 1.77
CA VAL A 255 9.02 7.09 0.97
C VAL A 255 8.18 5.81 0.98
N GLY A 256 7.63 5.45 2.15
CA GLY A 256 6.75 4.29 2.30
C GLY A 256 5.45 4.46 1.52
N ARG A 257 4.86 5.65 1.58
CA ARG A 257 3.66 6.06 0.85
C ARG A 257 3.83 5.96 -0.65
N GLU A 258 4.88 6.60 -1.18
CA GLU A 258 5.20 6.56 -2.61
C GLU A 258 5.37 5.12 -3.07
N LYS A 259 6.16 4.32 -2.34
CA LYS A 259 6.40 2.91 -2.68
C LYS A 259 5.11 2.10 -2.63
N ALA A 260 4.31 2.21 -1.58
CA ALA A 260 3.08 1.44 -1.43
C ALA A 260 2.07 1.73 -2.54
N ILE A 261 1.94 3.02 -2.92
CA ILE A 261 1.06 3.44 -4.02
C ILE A 261 1.59 2.91 -5.35
N LYS A 262 2.89 3.06 -5.65
CA LYS A 262 3.50 2.52 -6.88
C LYS A 262 3.36 1.01 -6.97
N ASP A 263 3.61 0.29 -5.88
CA ASP A 263 3.48 -1.16 -5.83
C ASP A 263 2.02 -1.61 -6.06
N LEU A 264 1.04 -0.89 -5.50
CA LEU A 264 -0.39 -1.17 -5.76
C LEU A 264 -0.75 -0.93 -7.23
N LEU A 265 -0.33 0.19 -7.80
CA LEU A 265 -0.57 0.52 -9.21
C LEU A 265 0.06 -0.53 -10.13
N ALA A 266 1.30 -0.97 -9.85
CA ALA A 266 1.98 -2.01 -10.62
C ALA A 266 1.26 -3.36 -10.55
N ARG A 267 0.81 -3.80 -9.37
CA ARG A 267 0.05 -5.05 -9.20
C ARG A 267 -1.29 -5.04 -9.92
N GLN A 268 -1.98 -3.90 -9.91
CA GLN A 268 -3.34 -3.76 -10.45
C GLN A 268 -3.36 -3.11 -11.83
N ALA A 269 -2.21 -2.98 -12.51
CA ALA A 269 -2.06 -2.29 -13.78
C ALA A 269 -3.05 -2.77 -14.86
N ALA A 270 -3.32 -4.08 -14.92
CA ALA A 270 -4.28 -4.69 -15.84
C ALA A 270 -5.74 -4.24 -15.63
N ARG A 271 -6.07 -3.75 -14.42
CA ARG A 271 -7.42 -3.35 -14.01
C ARG A 271 -7.60 -1.83 -13.98
N LEU A 272 -6.60 -1.07 -14.42
CA LEU A 272 -6.63 0.39 -14.46
C LEU A 272 -7.42 0.88 -15.68
N ASP A 273 -8.72 1.05 -15.50
CA ASP A 273 -9.61 1.69 -16.49
C ASP A 273 -9.53 3.22 -16.48
N ASP A 274 -10.06 3.86 -17.53
CA ASP A 274 -10.07 5.33 -17.65
C ASP A 274 -10.84 6.03 -16.52
N TRP A 275 -11.76 5.33 -15.86
CA TRP A 275 -12.48 5.84 -14.69
C TRP A 275 -11.59 5.88 -13.44
N THR A 276 -10.89 4.78 -13.13
CA THR A 276 -9.93 4.74 -12.01
C THR A 276 -8.80 5.74 -12.19
N VAL A 277 -8.24 5.86 -13.40
CA VAL A 277 -7.18 6.85 -13.68
C VAL A 277 -7.68 8.28 -13.46
N ARG A 278 -8.92 8.60 -13.87
CA ARG A 278 -9.53 9.90 -13.59
C ARG A 278 -9.74 10.15 -12.10
N GLY A 279 -10.17 9.13 -11.35
CA GLY A 279 -10.28 9.21 -9.89
C GLY A 279 -8.93 9.47 -9.22
N PHE A 280 -7.89 8.74 -9.64
CA PHE A 280 -6.53 8.89 -9.12
C PHE A 280 -5.93 10.25 -9.38
N CYS A 281 -5.91 10.70 -10.63
CA CYS A 281 -5.28 11.98 -10.99
C CYS A 281 -6.15 13.19 -10.62
N GLY A 282 -7.48 13.03 -10.63
CA GLY A 282 -8.42 14.11 -10.33
C GLY A 282 -8.66 14.29 -8.84
N SER A 283 -9.27 13.30 -8.18
CA SER A 283 -9.66 13.44 -6.77
C SER A 283 -8.51 13.21 -5.81
N LEU A 284 -7.65 12.23 -6.09
CA LEU A 284 -6.58 11.79 -5.19
C LEU A 284 -5.22 12.43 -5.50
N GLN A 285 -5.15 13.25 -6.56
CA GLN A 285 -3.95 13.98 -6.98
C GLN A 285 -2.70 13.09 -7.17
N ILE A 286 -2.90 11.84 -7.56
CA ILE A 286 -1.79 10.92 -7.86
C ILE A 286 -1.11 11.35 -9.15
N PRO A 287 0.23 11.45 -9.19
CA PRO A 287 0.96 11.80 -10.39
C PRO A 287 0.66 10.82 -11.53
N LEU A 288 0.17 11.36 -12.65
CA LEU A 288 -0.04 10.59 -13.88
C LEU A 288 1.22 9.80 -14.32
N PRO A 289 2.46 10.29 -14.10
CA PRO A 289 3.66 9.51 -14.39
C PRO A 289 3.71 8.15 -13.70
N TRP A 290 3.24 8.02 -12.45
CA TRP A 290 3.27 6.75 -11.72
C TRP A 290 2.26 5.74 -12.27
N VAL A 291 1.12 6.23 -12.74
CA VAL A 291 0.11 5.39 -13.41
C VAL A 291 0.65 4.87 -14.74
N ASN A 292 1.31 5.72 -15.51
CA ASN A 292 1.91 5.34 -16.79
C ASN A 292 3.11 4.40 -16.60
N GLU A 293 3.90 4.58 -15.55
CA GLU A 293 4.97 3.64 -15.17
C GLU A 293 4.41 2.23 -14.91
N ALA A 294 3.32 2.12 -14.14
CA ALA A 294 2.65 0.84 -13.90
C ALA A 294 2.10 0.20 -15.19
N LYS A 295 1.46 0.99 -16.06
CA LYS A 295 0.98 0.52 -17.37
C LYS A 295 2.13 0.04 -18.26
N ALA A 296 3.26 0.74 -18.26
CA ALA A 296 4.44 0.36 -19.03
C ALA A 296 4.99 -1.01 -18.59
N ILE A 297 5.09 -1.23 -17.28
CA ILE A 297 5.55 -2.52 -16.73
C ILE A 297 4.61 -3.66 -17.14
N HIS A 298 3.30 -3.43 -17.10
CA HIS A 298 2.32 -4.43 -17.51
C HIS A 298 2.37 -4.74 -19.01
N ALA A 299 2.48 -3.71 -19.85
CA ALA A 299 2.62 -3.89 -21.30
C ALA A 299 3.89 -4.68 -21.66
N LEU A 300 5.00 -4.44 -20.94
CA LEU A 300 6.24 -5.19 -21.11
C LEU A 300 6.08 -6.67 -20.74
N ASP A 301 5.38 -6.97 -19.66
CA ASP A 301 5.05 -8.35 -19.26
C ASP A 301 4.10 -9.03 -20.28
N GLY A 302 3.19 -8.27 -20.90
CA GLY A 302 2.32 -8.72 -21.97
C GLY A 302 3.01 -8.91 -23.33
N GLY A 303 4.26 -8.48 -23.48
CA GLY A 303 5.02 -8.52 -24.75
C GLY A 303 4.71 -7.37 -25.72
N GLU A 304 3.91 -6.38 -25.32
CA GLU A 304 3.55 -5.21 -26.12
C GLU A 304 4.61 -4.10 -25.94
N VAL A 305 5.77 -4.31 -26.53
CA VAL A 305 6.97 -3.48 -26.34
C VAL A 305 6.75 -2.02 -26.78
N TYR A 306 5.98 -1.78 -27.84
CA TYR A 306 5.71 -0.43 -28.34
C TYR A 306 4.78 0.36 -27.40
N GLU A 307 3.75 -0.29 -26.87
CA GLU A 307 2.85 0.33 -25.88
C GLU A 307 3.61 0.65 -24.59
N ALA A 308 4.50 -0.26 -24.15
CA ALA A 308 5.39 -0.02 -23.02
C ALA A 308 6.29 1.20 -23.23
N TYR A 309 6.85 1.37 -24.44
CA TYR A 309 7.65 2.53 -24.80
C TYR A 309 6.87 3.85 -24.71
N GLU A 310 5.67 3.92 -25.30
CA GLU A 310 4.81 5.10 -25.23
C GLU A 310 4.41 5.43 -23.78
N CYS A 311 4.10 4.40 -22.99
CA CYS A 311 3.80 4.57 -21.56
C CYS A 311 5.02 5.09 -20.77
N TYR A 312 6.24 4.60 -21.04
CA TYR A 312 7.45 5.11 -20.38
C TYR A 312 7.76 6.57 -20.76
N LEU A 313 7.51 6.97 -22.01
CA LEU A 313 7.59 8.38 -22.42
C LEU A 313 6.57 9.24 -21.65
N ALA A 314 5.33 8.76 -21.53
CA ALA A 314 4.28 9.43 -20.76
C ALA A 314 4.57 9.45 -19.24
N ALA A 315 5.35 8.49 -18.75
CA ALA A 315 5.87 8.42 -17.38
C ALA A 315 7.09 9.32 -17.13
N GLN A 316 7.63 9.98 -18.17
CA GLN A 316 8.86 10.78 -18.11
C GLN A 316 10.11 9.98 -17.71
N LEU A 317 10.09 8.65 -17.86
CA LEU A 317 11.20 7.75 -17.59
C LEU A 317 12.01 7.51 -18.87
N TYR A 318 12.71 8.55 -19.32
CA TYR A 318 13.40 8.54 -20.63
C TYR A 318 14.54 7.52 -20.72
N ASN A 319 15.24 7.24 -19.62
CA ASN A 319 16.31 6.24 -19.62
C ASN A 319 15.75 4.83 -19.87
N SER A 320 14.65 4.47 -19.19
CA SER A 320 13.98 3.18 -19.40
C SER A 320 13.36 3.09 -20.81
N ALA A 321 12.74 4.16 -21.30
CA ALA A 321 12.24 4.23 -22.67
C ALA A 321 13.37 4.09 -23.71
N HIS A 322 14.51 4.71 -23.46
CA HIS A 322 15.69 4.64 -24.34
C HIS A 322 16.32 3.26 -24.37
N ASP A 323 16.49 2.61 -23.22
CA ASP A 323 17.00 1.23 -23.16
C ASP A 323 16.04 0.28 -23.89
N LEU A 324 14.73 0.43 -23.71
CA LEU A 324 13.72 -0.37 -24.42
C LEU A 324 13.76 -0.11 -25.93
N ALA A 325 13.89 1.16 -26.34
CA ALA A 325 14.01 1.53 -27.74
C ALA A 325 15.26 0.94 -28.41
N VAL A 326 16.40 0.94 -27.72
CA VAL A 326 17.67 0.42 -28.27
C VAL A 326 17.71 -1.10 -28.33
N LEU A 327 17.19 -1.77 -27.29
CA LEU A 327 17.30 -3.23 -27.16
C LEU A 327 16.19 -3.99 -27.88
N GLU A 328 14.99 -3.43 -27.98
CA GLU A 328 13.85 -4.19 -28.49
C GLU A 328 13.28 -3.57 -29.78
N LEU A 329 12.97 -2.26 -29.77
CA LEU A 329 12.29 -1.64 -30.92
C LEU A 329 13.23 -1.38 -32.11
N ALA A 330 14.45 -0.90 -31.88
CA ALA A 330 15.37 -0.52 -32.94
C ALA A 330 15.82 -1.72 -33.80
N PRO A 331 16.19 -2.89 -33.23
CA PRO A 331 16.51 -4.07 -34.01
C PRO A 331 15.35 -4.53 -34.90
N ASP A 332 14.12 -4.53 -34.36
CA ASP A 332 12.93 -4.92 -35.11
C ASP A 332 12.60 -3.94 -36.25
N ALA A 333 12.75 -2.63 -36.02
CA ALA A 333 12.55 -1.61 -37.05
C ALA A 333 13.60 -1.72 -38.17
N VAL A 334 14.86 -1.98 -37.80
CA VAL A 334 15.97 -2.18 -38.75
C VAL A 334 15.73 -3.41 -39.63
N ILE A 335 15.33 -4.55 -39.04
CA ILE A 335 15.05 -5.78 -39.78
C ILE A 335 13.88 -5.58 -40.76
N ARG A 336 12.86 -4.81 -40.35
CA ARG A 336 11.72 -4.46 -41.21
C ARG A 336 12.09 -3.42 -42.28
N GLY A 337 13.22 -2.73 -42.15
CA GLY A 337 13.63 -1.64 -43.02
C GLY A 337 12.84 -0.35 -42.83
N ASP A 338 12.14 -0.19 -41.70
CA ASP A 338 11.31 0.98 -41.41
C ASP A 338 12.16 2.09 -40.76
N LEU A 339 12.74 2.93 -41.62
CA LEU A 339 13.60 4.04 -41.22
C LEU A 339 12.80 5.22 -40.63
N ASP A 340 11.53 5.36 -41.00
CA ASP A 340 10.67 6.44 -40.52
C ASP A 340 10.27 6.21 -39.07
N LEU A 341 9.89 4.98 -38.71
CA LEU A 341 9.62 4.59 -37.32
C LEU A 341 10.88 4.76 -36.45
N LEU A 342 12.05 4.37 -36.95
CA LEU A 342 13.31 4.52 -36.24
C LEU A 342 13.64 5.99 -35.95
N LYS A 343 13.37 6.88 -36.93
CA LYS A 343 13.49 8.32 -36.76
C LYS A 343 12.51 8.84 -35.71
N GLU A 344 11.25 8.44 -35.80
CA GLU A 344 10.18 8.89 -34.90
C GLU A 344 10.46 8.56 -33.43
N ILE A 345 10.90 7.31 -33.16
CA ILE A 345 11.25 6.83 -31.82
C ILE A 345 12.40 7.64 -31.24
N PHE A 346 13.49 7.83 -31.98
CA PHE A 346 14.68 8.48 -31.43
C PHE A 346 14.58 10.01 -31.41
N GLU A 347 13.82 10.65 -32.31
CA GLU A 347 13.60 12.11 -32.27
C GLU A 347 12.82 12.55 -31.03
N ARG A 348 11.81 11.77 -30.61
CA ARG A 348 11.04 12.05 -29.38
C ARG A 348 11.88 12.02 -28.11
N ILE A 349 12.90 11.17 -28.08
CA ILE A 349 13.84 11.02 -26.96
C ILE A 349 14.95 12.09 -27.04
N HIS A 350 15.41 12.44 -28.24
CA HIS A 350 16.54 13.34 -28.48
C HIS A 350 16.39 14.71 -27.81
N ALA A 351 15.16 15.22 -27.70
CA ALA A 351 14.88 16.52 -27.10
C ALA A 351 15.11 16.58 -25.58
N ARG A 352 15.28 15.44 -24.89
CA ARG A 352 15.27 15.36 -23.42
C ARG A 352 16.48 14.55 -22.95
N LYS A 353 17.45 15.22 -22.32
CA LYS A 353 18.77 14.70 -21.89
C LYS A 353 18.72 13.26 -21.36
N VAL A 354 19.07 12.29 -22.19
CA VAL A 354 19.21 10.86 -21.82
C VAL A 354 20.67 10.53 -21.55
N GLU A 355 20.92 9.68 -20.55
CA GLU A 355 22.26 9.17 -20.25
C GLU A 355 22.81 8.33 -21.41
N ASN A 356 24.10 8.46 -21.73
CA ASN A 356 24.75 7.69 -22.80
C ASN A 356 24.08 7.82 -24.19
N TRP A 357 23.34 8.91 -24.44
CA TRP A 357 22.70 9.17 -25.73
C TRP A 357 23.67 9.12 -26.91
N THR A 358 24.85 9.73 -26.74
CA THR A 358 25.88 9.84 -27.77
C THR A 358 26.51 8.51 -28.15
N SER A 359 26.53 7.54 -27.23
CA SER A 359 27.14 6.23 -27.46
C SER A 359 26.14 5.17 -27.91
N ARG A 360 24.83 5.41 -27.76
CA ARG A 360 23.77 4.44 -28.12
C ARG A 360 22.76 5.02 -29.11
N GLY A 361 21.79 5.82 -28.63
CA GLY A 361 20.64 6.27 -29.41
C GLY A 361 21.00 7.09 -30.64
N LYS A 362 22.05 7.92 -30.53
CA LYS A 362 22.54 8.73 -31.65
C LYS A 362 22.99 7.88 -32.85
N VAL A 363 23.50 6.67 -32.63
CA VAL A 363 23.99 5.80 -33.71
C VAL A 363 22.87 5.41 -34.67
N PHE A 364 21.65 5.20 -34.16
CA PHE A 364 20.48 4.91 -34.98
C PHE A 364 20.00 6.13 -35.77
N LEU A 365 20.00 7.33 -35.17
CA LEU A 365 19.70 8.56 -35.91
C LEU A 365 20.74 8.87 -36.98
N ASP A 366 22.03 8.70 -36.67
CA ASP A 366 23.12 8.89 -37.62
C ASP A 366 23.01 7.85 -38.76
N TYR A 367 22.62 6.61 -38.45
CA TYR A 367 22.32 5.57 -39.45
C TYR A 367 21.14 5.94 -40.36
N VAL A 368 20.01 6.39 -39.80
CA VAL A 368 18.86 6.86 -40.57
C VAL A 368 19.24 8.07 -41.43
N HIS A 369 20.01 9.01 -40.87
CA HIS A 369 20.47 10.19 -41.59
C HIS A 369 21.36 9.81 -42.77
N VAL A 370 22.29 8.87 -42.59
CA VAL A 370 23.11 8.35 -43.70
C VAL A 370 22.20 7.71 -44.75
N LEU A 371 21.30 6.79 -44.39
CA LEU A 371 20.51 6.08 -45.39
C LEU A 371 19.45 6.92 -46.10
N SER A 372 18.87 7.93 -45.44
CA SER A 372 17.90 8.84 -46.06
C SER A 372 18.58 9.89 -46.93
N ARG A 373 19.68 10.47 -46.46
CA ARG A 373 20.35 11.59 -47.14
C ARG A 373 21.31 11.14 -48.25
N PHE A 374 21.86 9.93 -48.17
CA PHE A 374 22.79 9.39 -49.16
C PHE A 374 22.19 9.23 -50.57
N PRO A 375 20.99 8.66 -50.78
CA PRO A 375 20.38 8.61 -52.12
C PRO A 375 20.01 10.00 -52.65
N GLU A 376 19.53 10.91 -51.81
CA GLU A 376 19.17 12.28 -52.20
C GLU A 376 20.39 13.08 -52.70
N LEU A 377 21.53 12.95 -52.01
CA LEU A 377 22.78 13.62 -52.39
C LEU A 377 23.44 12.99 -53.64
N GLN A 378 23.13 11.73 -53.94
CA GLN A 378 23.61 11.05 -55.14
C GLN A 378 22.90 11.52 -56.42
N GLU A 379 21.64 11.95 -56.32
CA GLU A 379 20.89 12.55 -57.42
C GLU A 379 21.23 14.04 -57.64
N GLN A 380 21.81 14.70 -56.64
CA GLN A 380 22.21 16.11 -56.71
C GLN A 380 23.64 16.28 -57.26
N ALA A 381 23.80 17.17 -58.25
CA ALA A 381 25.05 17.40 -58.98
C ALA A 381 26.23 17.91 -58.11
N PRO A 382 27.49 17.78 -58.57
CA PRO A 382 28.67 17.44 -57.75
C PRO A 382 29.32 18.59 -56.95
N GLY A 383 28.64 19.72 -56.76
CA GLY A 383 29.23 20.92 -56.13
C GLY A 383 29.14 20.93 -54.61
N THR A 384 27.94 21.16 -54.07
CA THR A 384 27.66 21.25 -52.63
C THR A 384 27.39 19.88 -52.01
N ALA A 385 26.83 18.94 -52.78
CA ALA A 385 26.57 17.58 -52.33
C ALA A 385 27.85 16.80 -52.05
N ALA A 386 28.96 17.09 -52.76
CA ALA A 386 30.21 16.36 -52.61
C ALA A 386 30.87 16.55 -51.23
N THR A 387 30.76 17.74 -50.62
CA THR A 387 31.32 18.01 -49.29
C THR A 387 30.52 17.32 -48.18
N GLU A 388 29.19 17.34 -48.27
CA GLU A 388 28.30 16.63 -47.33
C GLU A 388 28.43 15.12 -47.48
N LEU A 389 28.55 14.62 -48.71
CA LEU A 389 28.79 13.20 -49.01
C LEU A 389 30.14 12.74 -48.44
N ASP A 390 31.17 13.59 -48.50
CA ASP A 390 32.49 13.30 -47.93
C ASP A 390 32.51 13.32 -46.41
N GLU A 391 31.68 14.16 -45.77
CA GLU A 391 31.50 14.17 -44.32
C GLU A 391 30.74 12.93 -43.84
N LEU A 392 29.67 12.56 -44.53
CA LEU A 392 28.92 11.32 -44.27
C LEU A 392 29.81 10.09 -44.48
N ALA A 393 30.58 10.04 -45.57
CA ALA A 393 31.53 8.95 -45.83
C ALA A 393 32.62 8.82 -44.75
N ARG A 394 33.02 9.93 -44.09
CA ARG A 394 33.94 9.92 -42.94
C ARG A 394 33.28 9.46 -41.64
N SER A 395 31.95 9.58 -41.52
CA SER A 395 31.20 9.14 -40.34
C SER A 395 30.89 7.64 -40.35
N ILE A 396 30.72 7.03 -41.53
CA ILE A 396 30.37 5.61 -41.72
C ILE A 396 31.34 4.64 -41.00
N PRO A 397 32.69 4.77 -41.12
CA PRO A 397 33.62 3.86 -40.43
C PRO A 397 33.51 3.95 -38.91
N LYS A 398 33.24 5.15 -38.37
CA LYS A 398 33.06 5.36 -36.93
C LYS A 398 31.76 4.72 -36.44
N LEU A 399 30.69 4.77 -37.23
CA LEU A 399 29.43 4.10 -36.91
C LEU A 399 29.60 2.58 -36.91
N ILE A 400 30.33 2.02 -37.89
CA ILE A 400 30.62 0.57 -37.96
C ILE A 400 31.42 0.10 -36.75
N GLU A 401 32.33 0.92 -36.21
CA GLU A 401 33.10 0.60 -35.00
C GLU A 401 32.24 0.60 -33.73
N ILE A 402 31.26 1.50 -33.63
CA ILE A 402 30.43 1.69 -32.43
C ILE A 402 29.20 0.75 -32.41
N LEU A 403 28.66 0.36 -33.58
CA LEU A 403 27.48 -0.52 -33.69
C LEU A 403 27.56 -1.82 -32.85
N PRO A 404 28.69 -2.54 -32.80
CA PRO A 404 28.86 -3.71 -31.93
C PRO A 404 28.77 -3.42 -30.43
N GLU A 405 29.06 -2.20 -30.00
CA GLU A 405 28.94 -1.77 -28.60
C GLU A 405 27.52 -1.30 -28.24
N VAL A 406 26.68 -0.99 -29.22
CA VAL A 406 25.27 -0.61 -29.01
C VAL A 406 24.40 -1.86 -28.95
N LEU A 407 24.58 -2.77 -29.90
CA LEU A 407 23.87 -4.06 -29.96
C LEU A 407 24.63 -5.11 -29.16
N ARG A 408 24.70 -4.91 -27.83
CA ARG A 408 25.56 -5.71 -26.93
C ARG A 408 25.11 -7.15 -26.75
N ASN A 409 23.81 -7.41 -26.86
CA ASN A 409 23.24 -8.71 -26.52
C ASN A 409 23.38 -9.68 -27.70
N ARG A 410 24.45 -10.48 -27.66
CA ARG A 410 24.79 -11.49 -28.69
C ARG A 410 23.89 -12.73 -28.66
N ASP A 411 23.17 -12.93 -27.56
CA ASP A 411 22.30 -14.11 -27.39
C ASP A 411 20.95 -13.92 -28.11
N ASP A 412 20.55 -12.67 -28.36
CA ASP A 412 19.35 -12.38 -29.15
C ASP A 412 19.67 -12.41 -30.66
N PRO A 413 19.00 -13.25 -31.46
CA PRO A 413 19.19 -13.29 -32.90
C PRO A 413 18.85 -11.96 -33.59
N ARG A 414 17.91 -11.17 -33.07
CA ARG A 414 17.50 -9.88 -33.66
C ARG A 414 18.65 -8.89 -33.68
N HIS A 415 19.43 -8.83 -32.61
CA HIS A 415 20.60 -7.97 -32.53
C HIS A 415 21.68 -8.34 -33.53
N ASN A 416 21.92 -9.63 -33.73
CA ASN A 416 22.92 -10.10 -34.68
C ASN A 416 22.49 -9.82 -36.13
N VAL A 417 21.21 -10.04 -36.46
CA VAL A 417 20.66 -9.75 -37.79
C VAL A 417 20.67 -8.25 -38.05
N ALA A 418 20.16 -7.43 -37.12
CA ALA A 418 20.16 -5.98 -37.25
C ALA A 418 21.59 -5.43 -37.42
N LEU A 419 22.58 -5.97 -36.68
CA LEU A 419 23.99 -5.59 -36.85
C LEU A 419 24.51 -5.93 -38.25
N ALA A 420 24.22 -7.13 -38.75
CA ALA A 420 24.63 -7.56 -40.08
C ALA A 420 23.98 -6.72 -41.20
N ASP A 421 22.70 -6.38 -41.04
CA ASP A 421 21.94 -5.57 -41.99
C ASP A 421 22.43 -4.12 -41.99
N MET A 422 22.59 -3.50 -40.81
CA MET A 422 23.09 -2.13 -40.69
C MET A 422 24.52 -2.00 -41.24
N THR A 423 25.40 -2.94 -40.91
CA THR A 423 26.78 -2.93 -41.44
C THR A 423 26.80 -3.15 -42.95
N SER A 424 25.98 -4.06 -43.47
CA SER A 424 25.88 -4.30 -44.92
C SER A 424 25.34 -3.08 -45.67
N ALA A 425 24.31 -2.41 -45.13
CA ALA A 425 23.74 -1.20 -45.73
C ALA A 425 24.74 -0.03 -45.72
N LEU A 426 25.42 0.20 -44.58
CA LEU A 426 26.44 1.24 -44.46
C LEU A 426 27.64 1.00 -45.38
N MET A 427 28.07 -0.26 -45.53
CA MET A 427 29.15 -0.60 -46.45
C MET A 427 28.75 -0.45 -47.92
N ALA A 428 27.51 -0.81 -48.28
CA ALA A 428 27.02 -0.60 -49.63
C ALA A 428 27.01 0.90 -50.01
N CYS A 429 26.73 1.77 -49.04
CA CYS A 429 26.90 3.22 -49.21
C CYS A 429 28.39 3.60 -49.35
N LEU A 430 29.28 3.08 -48.50
CA LEU A 430 30.70 3.43 -48.54
C LEU A 430 31.40 2.98 -49.84
N ASP A 431 31.07 1.78 -50.33
CA ASP A 431 31.62 1.21 -51.57
C ASP A 431 31.37 2.08 -52.80
N ARG A 432 30.29 2.88 -52.77
CA ARG A 432 29.91 3.77 -53.87
C ARG A 432 30.67 5.10 -53.86
N VAL A 433 31.29 5.50 -52.75
CA VAL A 433 31.91 6.84 -52.60
C VAL A 433 33.42 6.75 -52.35
N LYS A 434 33.85 5.97 -51.34
CA LYS A 434 35.25 5.81 -50.94
C LYS A 434 35.53 4.39 -50.43
N PRO A 435 35.61 3.39 -51.34
CA PRO A 435 35.84 2.00 -50.95
C PRO A 435 37.17 1.75 -50.21
N LEU A 436 38.15 2.67 -50.27
CA LEU A 436 39.41 2.57 -49.52
C LEU A 436 39.34 2.92 -48.02
N ALA A 437 38.26 3.53 -47.52
CA ALA A 437 38.18 4.05 -46.16
C ALA A 437 38.08 2.98 -45.05
N LEU A 438 37.72 1.73 -45.39
CA LEU A 438 37.53 0.61 -44.43
C LEU A 438 38.72 -0.36 -44.31
N THR A 439 39.86 -0.07 -44.94
CA THR A 439 41.00 -0.99 -45.06
C THR A 439 41.62 -1.48 -43.72
N GLN A 440 41.20 -0.95 -42.58
CA GLN A 440 41.69 -1.30 -41.24
C GLN A 440 40.65 -1.96 -40.32
N ILE A 441 39.38 -2.11 -40.71
CA ILE A 441 38.31 -2.65 -39.84
C ILE A 441 38.12 -4.16 -40.07
N LYS A 442 38.10 -4.96 -39.00
CA LYS A 442 37.83 -6.40 -39.05
C LYS A 442 36.36 -6.67 -39.41
N LEU A 443 36.09 -7.03 -40.66
CA LEU A 443 34.78 -7.36 -41.24
C LEU A 443 34.19 -8.70 -40.78
N ALA A 444 34.42 -9.13 -39.54
CA ALA A 444 34.10 -10.50 -39.12
C ALA A 444 32.60 -10.87 -39.16
N MET A 445 31.70 -9.89 -39.11
CA MET A 445 30.25 -10.09 -38.87
C MET A 445 29.35 -9.79 -40.09
N VAL A 446 29.92 -9.58 -41.26
CA VAL A 446 29.18 -9.24 -42.48
C VAL A 446 28.93 -10.50 -43.33
N ASP A 447 27.78 -10.59 -44.00
CA ASP A 447 27.54 -11.55 -45.09
C ASP A 447 28.70 -11.57 -46.13
N ASP A 448 29.04 -12.76 -46.60
CA ASP A 448 30.20 -13.00 -47.46
C ASP A 448 30.04 -12.35 -48.84
N ALA A 449 28.80 -12.18 -49.31
CA ALA A 449 28.52 -11.46 -50.55
C ALA A 449 28.86 -9.96 -50.45
N THR A 450 28.54 -9.32 -49.33
CA THR A 450 28.85 -7.90 -49.09
C THR A 450 30.35 -7.70 -48.90
N LYS A 451 31.03 -8.63 -48.21
CA LYS A 451 32.51 -8.64 -48.12
C LYS A 451 33.17 -8.72 -49.50
N LEU A 452 32.68 -9.62 -50.36
CA LEU A 452 33.19 -9.78 -51.73
C LEU A 452 33.00 -8.52 -52.57
N ARG A 453 31.84 -7.86 -52.46
CA ARG A 453 31.57 -6.59 -53.15
C ARG A 453 32.48 -5.47 -52.66
N HIS A 454 32.72 -5.39 -51.35
CA HIS A 454 33.66 -4.43 -50.77
C HIS A 454 35.05 -4.66 -51.34
N ILE A 455 35.58 -5.90 -51.24
CA ILE A 455 36.91 -6.26 -51.77
C ILE A 455 37.03 -5.93 -53.27
N HIS A 456 36.00 -6.24 -54.06
CA HIS A 456 36.00 -5.92 -55.49
C HIS A 456 36.04 -4.40 -55.74
N SER A 457 35.25 -3.63 -55.00
CA SER A 457 35.22 -2.17 -55.10
C SER A 457 36.54 -1.53 -54.66
N THR A 458 37.14 -2.01 -53.57
CA THR A 458 38.45 -1.56 -53.11
C THR A 458 39.57 -1.93 -54.10
N ALA A 459 39.52 -3.12 -54.70
CA ALA A 459 40.46 -3.54 -55.72
C ALA A 459 40.33 -2.69 -57.01
N HIS A 460 39.09 -2.39 -57.42
CA HIS A 460 38.82 -1.53 -58.56
C HIS A 460 39.32 -0.10 -58.34
N GLU A 461 39.08 0.49 -57.17
CA GLU A 461 39.57 1.84 -56.85
C GLU A 461 41.10 1.89 -56.76
N ARG A 462 41.75 0.87 -56.17
CA ARG A 462 43.23 0.76 -56.17
C ARG A 462 43.77 0.66 -57.58
N PHE A 463 43.13 -0.13 -58.44
CA PHE A 463 43.49 -0.27 -59.85
C PHE A 463 43.39 1.07 -60.59
N LEU A 464 42.28 1.81 -60.42
CA LEU A 464 42.11 3.13 -61.01
C LEU A 464 43.17 4.14 -60.52
N ARG A 465 43.51 4.13 -59.23
CA ARG A 465 44.60 4.98 -58.71
C ARG A 465 45.97 4.62 -59.30
N THR A 466 46.27 3.33 -59.47
CA THR A 466 47.52 2.92 -60.13
C THR A 466 47.58 3.31 -61.61
N ILE A 467 46.44 3.38 -62.32
CA ILE A 467 46.39 3.89 -63.69
C ILE A 467 46.55 5.41 -63.76
N GLN A 468 46.05 6.16 -62.78
CA GLN A 468 46.21 7.62 -62.75
C GLN A 468 47.62 8.10 -62.37
N VAL A 469 48.43 7.22 -61.75
CA VAL A 469 49.80 7.54 -61.29
C VAL A 469 50.87 7.05 -62.28
N ALA A 470 50.52 6.15 -63.21
CA ALA A 470 51.35 5.71 -64.33
C ALA A 470 51.13 6.61 -65.56
#